data_AF-A0A7C2F4T5-F1
#
_entry.id   AF-A0A7C2F4T5-F1
#
_cell.length_a   1.000
_cell.length_b   1.000
_cell.length_c   1.000
_cell.angle_alpha   90.00
_cell.angle_beta   90.00
_cell.angle_gamma   90.00
#
_symmetry.space_group_name_H-M   'P 1'
#
loop_
_entity.id
_entity.type
_entity.pdbx_description
1 polymer ?
#
loop_
_entity_poly.entity_id
_entity_poly.type
_entity_poly.pdbx_seq_one_letter_code
_entity_poly.pdbx_strand_id
1 'polypeptide(L)'
;MNTRKSIAGLVLGLAILVPPAVYFSVSSAQVARSTTIQLAQDGVAGNVTTLLSAVGATGAGSAIQPVAANKVFQVSGTFVGTVHAEGSLDNTNWTSLGNLTAAGKIANTEPWKYIRGNVTAYTSGSITMKVGD
;
A
#
# COMPACT_ATOMS: atom_id res chain seq x y z
N MET A 1 -54.07 26.36 -35.05
CA MET A 1 -53.98 26.11 -33.59
C MET A 1 -52.62 25.51 -33.29
N ASN A 2 -51.87 26.05 -32.32
CA ASN A 2 -50.41 25.89 -32.26
C ASN A 2 -49.94 24.53 -31.72
N THR A 3 -48.98 23.92 -32.43
CA THR A 3 -47.94 22.97 -31.97
C THR A 3 -46.77 23.00 -32.98
N ARG A 4 -45.49 22.81 -32.65
CA ARG A 4 -44.82 22.77 -31.32
C ARG A 4 -43.42 23.43 -31.35
N LYS A 5 -42.33 22.70 -31.05
CA LYS A 5 -40.92 23.14 -30.95
C LYS A 5 -39.98 21.91 -30.97
N SER A 6 -38.87 21.98 -31.69
CA SER A 6 -37.52 21.68 -31.18
C SER A 6 -36.46 22.08 -32.22
N ILE A 7 -35.40 22.77 -31.80
CA ILE A 7 -34.28 23.18 -32.67
C ILE A 7 -33.09 22.30 -32.28
N ALA A 8 -32.62 21.46 -33.19
CA ALA A 8 -31.34 20.77 -33.05
C ALA A 8 -30.20 21.78 -33.24
N GLY A 9 -29.23 21.79 -32.33
CA GLY A 9 -28.24 22.87 -32.21
C GLY A 9 -27.30 22.99 -33.42
N LEU A 10 -27.24 24.20 -33.98
CA LEU A 10 -26.20 24.61 -34.93
C LEU A 10 -24.91 24.93 -34.17
N VAL A 11 -23.87 24.11 -34.33
CA VAL A 11 -22.51 24.43 -33.87
C VAL A 11 -21.74 25.04 -35.04
N LEU A 12 -21.39 26.33 -34.93
CA LEU A 12 -20.53 27.00 -35.92
C LEU A 12 -19.13 26.40 -35.90
N GLY A 13 -18.66 25.88 -37.04
CA GLY A 13 -17.26 25.50 -37.21
C GLY A 13 -16.38 26.72 -37.44
N LEU A 14 -15.50 27.02 -36.48
CA LEU A 14 -14.41 27.97 -36.67
C LEU A 14 -13.28 27.28 -37.45
N ALA A 15 -13.14 27.59 -38.74
CA ALA A 15 -12.09 27.02 -39.57
C ALA A 15 -10.72 27.68 -39.28
N ILE A 16 -9.95 27.07 -38.39
CA ILE A 16 -8.54 27.40 -38.18
C ILE A 16 -7.70 26.47 -39.08
N LEU A 17 -6.81 27.05 -39.88
CA LEU A 17 -5.88 26.28 -40.71
C LEU A 17 -4.77 25.69 -39.81
N VAL A 18 -4.88 24.40 -39.49
CA VAL A 18 -3.91 23.66 -38.66
C VAL A 18 -3.16 22.65 -39.55
N PRO A 19 -1.83 22.50 -39.43
CA PRO A 19 -1.09 21.42 -40.11
C PRO A 19 -1.61 20.04 -39.66
N PRO A 20 -1.30 18.93 -40.37
CA PRO A 20 -1.83 17.60 -40.05
C PRO A 20 -1.26 17.05 -38.73
N ALA A 21 -1.81 17.52 -37.61
CA ALA A 21 -1.63 16.91 -36.31
C ALA A 21 -2.27 15.51 -36.35
N VAL A 22 -1.49 14.49 -35.99
CA VAL A 22 -2.00 13.13 -35.79
C VAL A 22 -2.87 13.15 -34.53
N TYR A 23 -4.16 13.38 -34.70
CA TYR A 23 -5.13 13.32 -33.62
C TYR A 23 -5.32 11.87 -33.17
N PHE A 24 -4.63 11.48 -32.11
CA PHE A 24 -4.88 10.20 -31.44
C PHE A 24 -6.17 10.30 -30.63
N SER A 25 -7.28 9.83 -31.20
CA SER A 25 -8.56 9.72 -30.50
C SER A 25 -8.54 8.52 -29.55
N VAL A 26 -8.28 8.75 -28.26
CA VAL A 26 -8.62 7.77 -27.23
C VAL A 26 -10.14 7.64 -27.16
N SER A 27 -10.67 6.43 -27.38
CA SER A 27 -12.08 6.15 -27.11
C SER A 27 -12.37 6.26 -25.60
N SER A 28 -13.60 6.58 -25.22
CA SER A 28 -14.02 6.52 -23.80
C SER A 28 -13.83 5.12 -23.19
N ALA A 29 -13.88 4.07 -24.01
CA ALA A 29 -13.53 2.71 -23.61
C ALA A 29 -12.02 2.51 -23.37
N GLN A 30 -11.14 3.19 -24.11
CA GLN A 30 -9.70 3.22 -23.83
C GLN A 30 -9.38 4.08 -22.60
N VAL A 31 -10.07 5.19 -22.38
CA VAL A 31 -9.93 5.98 -21.13
C VAL A 31 -10.39 5.16 -19.93
N ALA A 32 -11.56 4.52 -20.02
CA ALA A 32 -12.05 3.61 -18.98
C ALA A 32 -11.08 2.44 -18.72
N ARG A 33 -10.56 1.79 -19.78
CA ARG A 33 -9.52 0.77 -19.65
C ARG A 33 -8.22 1.32 -19.05
N SER A 34 -7.82 2.55 -19.40
CA SER A 34 -6.67 3.23 -18.79
C SER A 34 -6.88 3.44 -17.30
N THR A 35 -8.06 3.90 -16.87
CA THR A 35 -8.40 4.05 -15.45
C THR A 35 -8.48 2.70 -14.72
N THR A 36 -9.06 1.66 -15.33
CA THR A 36 -9.11 0.32 -14.73
C THR A 36 -7.73 -0.33 -14.62
N ILE A 37 -6.86 -0.15 -15.62
CA ILE A 37 -5.47 -0.63 -15.59
C ILE A 37 -4.64 0.18 -14.57
N GLN A 38 -4.86 1.49 -14.46
CA GLN A 38 -4.24 2.32 -13.42
C GLN A 38 -4.65 1.87 -12.02
N LEU A 39 -5.92 1.55 -11.76
CA LEU A 39 -6.35 1.00 -10.47
C LEU A 39 -5.74 -0.38 -10.17
N ALA A 40 -5.42 -1.18 -11.19
CA ALA A 40 -4.65 -2.41 -11.03
C ALA A 40 -3.14 -2.18 -10.82
N GLN A 41 -2.61 -1.01 -11.24
CA GLN A 41 -1.22 -0.60 -11.01
C GLN A 41 -1.03 0.20 -9.71
N ASP A 42 -2.05 0.90 -9.21
CA ASP A 42 -2.01 1.55 -7.89
C ASP A 42 -2.06 0.52 -6.75
N GLY A 43 -2.47 -0.71 -7.04
CA GLY A 43 -2.21 -1.91 -6.22
C GLY A 43 -0.73 -2.36 -6.18
N VAL A 44 0.18 -1.66 -6.87
CA VAL A 44 1.65 -1.87 -6.82
C VAL A 44 2.33 -0.86 -5.87
N ALA A 45 1.56 -0.06 -5.12
CA ALA A 45 2.01 0.40 -3.82
C ALA A 45 1.92 -0.78 -2.83
N GLY A 46 3.05 -1.48 -2.63
CA GLY A 46 3.13 -2.68 -1.77
C GLY A 46 2.43 -2.48 -0.42
N ASN A 47 1.66 -3.46 0.03
CA ASN A 47 0.59 -3.24 1.00
C ASN A 47 1.15 -3.04 2.43
N VAL A 48 1.31 -1.77 2.83
CA VAL A 48 1.90 -1.41 4.11
C VAL A 48 0.91 -1.55 5.26
N THR A 49 1.05 -2.63 6.03
CA THR A 49 0.27 -2.89 7.25
C THR A 49 1.05 -2.52 8.52
N THR A 50 0.39 -1.93 9.52
CA THR A 50 1.03 -1.57 10.80
C THR A 50 0.89 -2.71 11.82
N LEU A 51 2.00 -3.17 12.39
CA LEU A 51 2.07 -4.27 13.38
C LEU A 51 2.24 -3.77 14.81
N LEU A 52 3.00 -2.68 14.99
CA LEU A 52 3.18 -1.97 16.25
C LEU A 52 2.95 -0.48 15.99
N SER A 53 2.11 0.18 16.79
CA SER A 53 1.78 1.61 16.64
C SER A 53 2.23 2.38 17.86
N ALA A 54 3.29 3.19 17.71
CA ALA A 54 3.82 4.08 18.74
C ALA A 54 4.04 3.45 20.14
N VAL A 55 4.45 2.18 20.17
CA VAL A 55 4.52 1.35 21.39
C VAL A 55 5.60 1.86 22.35
N GLY A 56 5.20 2.01 23.62
CA GLY A 56 6.02 2.49 24.73
C GLY A 56 6.13 1.49 25.89
N ALA A 57 6.09 0.18 25.59
CA ALA A 57 6.19 -0.92 26.55
C ALA A 57 6.68 -2.21 25.86
N THR A 58 7.02 -3.24 26.64
CA THR A 58 7.25 -4.60 26.12
C THR A 58 5.93 -5.28 25.76
N GLY A 59 5.92 -6.09 24.69
CA GLY A 59 4.77 -6.91 24.31
C GLY A 59 4.65 -7.16 22.81
N ALA A 60 3.86 -8.18 22.47
CA ALA A 60 3.52 -8.53 21.09
C ALA A 60 2.43 -7.59 20.55
N GLY A 61 2.59 -7.18 19.29
CA GLY A 61 1.57 -6.48 18.52
C GLY A 61 0.55 -7.42 17.87
N SER A 62 -0.34 -6.86 17.07
CA SER A 62 -1.33 -7.62 16.32
C SER A 62 -0.66 -8.54 15.29
N ALA A 63 -1.09 -9.80 15.26
CA ALA A 63 -0.74 -10.73 14.20
C ALA A 63 -1.60 -10.48 12.95
N ILE A 64 -0.98 -10.57 11.77
CA ILE A 64 -1.66 -10.50 10.47
C ILE A 64 -1.33 -11.71 9.60
N GLN A 65 -2.20 -11.99 8.63
CA GLN A 65 -1.91 -12.88 7.51
C GLN A 65 -1.47 -12.01 6.32
N PRO A 66 -0.18 -12.02 5.94
CA PRO A 66 0.33 -11.21 4.84
C PRO A 66 0.07 -11.88 3.48
N VAL A 67 0.04 -11.12 2.39
CA VAL A 67 -0.44 -11.61 1.09
C VAL A 67 0.72 -12.17 0.24
N ALA A 68 1.83 -11.45 0.12
CA ALA A 68 3.00 -11.95 -0.62
C ALA A 68 3.91 -12.84 0.25
N ALA A 69 4.83 -13.58 -0.39
CA ALA A 69 5.87 -14.34 0.31
C ALA A 69 7.01 -13.43 0.82
N ASN A 70 7.39 -12.41 0.05
CA ASN A 70 8.42 -11.45 0.42
C ASN A 70 7.86 -10.39 1.36
N LYS A 71 8.52 -10.17 2.50
CA LYS A 71 8.17 -9.18 3.52
C LYS A 71 9.33 -8.23 3.75
N VAL A 72 9.05 -6.95 3.91
CA VAL A 72 9.98 -5.98 4.49
C VAL A 72 9.33 -5.38 5.74
N PHE A 73 9.85 -5.76 6.91
CA PHE A 73 9.52 -5.13 8.17
C PHE A 73 10.35 -3.84 8.30
N GLN A 74 9.69 -2.72 8.57
CA GLN A 74 10.34 -1.45 8.89
C GLN A 74 10.03 -1.10 10.34
N VAL A 75 11.08 -0.81 11.13
CA VAL A 75 10.95 -0.23 12.47
C VAL A 75 11.36 1.23 12.41
N SER A 76 10.53 2.10 12.99
CA SER A 76 10.73 3.55 13.02
C SER A 76 10.39 4.14 14.37
N GLY A 77 10.99 5.30 14.66
CA GLY A 77 10.89 6.01 15.93
C GLY A 77 12.24 6.16 16.62
N THR A 78 12.25 6.94 17.70
CA THR A 78 13.42 7.11 18.57
C THR A 78 13.16 6.35 19.85
N PHE A 79 13.96 5.33 20.14
CA PHE A 79 13.74 4.43 21.27
C PHE A 79 15.03 3.79 21.76
N VAL A 80 14.98 3.25 22.98
CA VAL A 80 15.96 2.33 23.55
C VAL A 80 15.21 1.05 23.93
N GLY A 81 15.54 -0.05 23.27
CA GLY A 81 14.83 -1.33 23.40
C GLY A 81 15.24 -2.33 22.31
N THR A 82 14.51 -3.43 22.23
CA THR A 82 14.71 -4.50 21.24
C THR A 82 13.36 -4.93 20.67
N VAL A 83 13.27 -4.97 19.35
CA VAL A 83 12.06 -5.33 18.61
C VAL A 83 12.36 -6.54 17.73
N HIS A 84 11.55 -7.59 17.85
CA HIS A 84 11.60 -8.77 17.00
C HIS A 84 10.52 -8.66 15.92
N ALA A 85 10.87 -9.05 14.70
CA ALA A 85 9.88 -9.52 13.73
C ALA A 85 9.69 -11.02 13.95
N GLU A 86 8.45 -11.49 14.06
CA GLU A 86 8.14 -12.89 14.39
C GLU A 86 7.19 -13.50 13.35
N GLY A 87 7.45 -14.76 12.98
CA GLY A 87 6.63 -15.55 12.07
C GLY A 87 6.06 -16.79 12.75
N SER A 88 4.90 -17.24 12.29
CA SER A 88 4.21 -18.43 12.81
C SER A 88 3.37 -19.11 11.73
N LEU A 89 3.13 -20.42 11.89
CA LEU A 89 2.23 -21.21 11.03
C LEU A 89 0.87 -21.51 11.71
N ASP A 90 0.80 -21.42 13.03
CA ASP A 90 -0.33 -21.80 13.89
C ASP A 90 -0.88 -20.64 14.74
N ASN A 91 -0.25 -19.46 14.69
CA ASN A 91 -0.55 -18.26 15.48
C ASN A 91 -0.28 -18.40 16.99
N THR A 92 0.39 -19.48 17.44
CA THR A 92 0.69 -19.76 18.85
C THR A 92 2.18 -19.98 19.09
N ASN A 93 2.87 -20.70 18.21
CA ASN A 93 4.32 -20.90 18.22
C ASN A 93 4.98 -19.88 17.31
N TRP A 94 5.85 -19.04 17.88
CA TRP A 94 6.45 -17.89 17.20
C TRP A 94 7.97 -18.05 17.05
N THR A 95 8.47 -17.86 15.84
CA THR A 95 9.89 -17.91 15.49
C THR A 95 10.39 -16.51 15.18
N SER A 96 11.55 -16.11 15.72
CA SER A 96 12.16 -14.83 15.40
C SER A 96 12.72 -14.84 13.97
N LEU A 97 12.32 -13.86 13.18
CA LEU A 97 12.78 -13.62 11.81
C LEU A 97 13.96 -12.64 11.76
N GLY A 98 14.25 -11.99 12.87
CA GLY A 98 15.26 -10.95 13.02
C GLY A 98 14.91 -10.01 14.18
N ASN A 99 15.90 -9.26 14.65
CA ASN A 99 15.72 -8.24 15.69
C ASN A 99 16.36 -6.91 15.29
N LEU A 100 15.86 -5.82 15.87
CA LEU A 100 16.37 -4.46 15.72
C LEU A 100 16.40 -3.76 17.08
N THR A 101 17.50 -3.09 17.40
CA THR A 101 17.68 -2.27 18.61
C THR A 101 17.59 -0.76 18.33
N ALA A 102 17.40 -0.39 17.06
CA ALA A 102 17.22 0.97 16.57
C ALA A 102 16.30 0.96 15.34
N ALA A 103 15.93 2.13 14.81
CA ALA A 103 15.19 2.23 13.55
C ALA A 103 15.96 1.55 12.40
N GLY A 104 15.25 0.81 11.54
CA GLY A 104 15.88 -0.05 10.54
C GLY A 104 14.87 -0.91 9.78
N LYS A 105 15.36 -1.94 9.07
CA LYS A 105 14.52 -2.89 8.33
C LYS A 105 15.03 -4.32 8.43
N ILE A 106 14.10 -5.28 8.39
CA ILE A 106 14.35 -6.72 8.24
C ILE A 106 13.63 -7.16 6.96
N ALA A 107 14.34 -7.85 6.06
CA ALA A 107 13.74 -8.50 4.90
C ALA A 107 13.62 -10.00 5.17
N ASN A 108 12.50 -10.61 4.78
CA ASN A 108 12.26 -12.04 4.92
C ASN A 108 11.48 -12.55 3.70
N THR A 109 11.90 -13.68 3.12
CA THR A 109 11.28 -14.30 1.94
C THR A 109 10.58 -15.62 2.27
N GLU A 110 10.54 -16.00 3.55
CA GLU A 110 9.97 -17.26 3.99
C GLU A 110 8.43 -17.18 4.04
N PRO A 111 7.71 -18.24 3.61
CA PRO A 111 6.25 -18.23 3.46
C PRO A 111 5.52 -18.42 4.80
N TRP A 112 5.73 -17.51 5.76
CA TRP A 112 5.01 -17.51 7.04
C TRP A 112 3.54 -17.12 6.86
N LYS A 113 2.64 -17.94 7.44
CA LYS A 113 1.19 -17.71 7.40
C LYS A 113 0.75 -16.56 8.30
N TYR A 114 1.40 -16.39 9.45
CA TYR A 114 1.15 -15.30 10.39
C TYR A 114 2.46 -14.57 10.67
N ILE A 115 2.40 -13.24 10.76
CA ILE A 115 3.52 -12.39 11.18
C ILE A 115 3.07 -11.35 12.19
N ARG A 116 3.97 -10.95 13.09
CA ARG A 116 3.75 -9.85 14.05
C ARG A 116 5.07 -9.15 14.40
N GLY A 117 4.96 -7.96 14.99
CA GLY A 117 6.06 -7.33 15.73
C GLY A 117 5.96 -7.68 17.22
N ASN A 118 7.09 -7.79 17.92
CA ASN A 118 7.14 -8.02 19.36
C ASN A 118 8.26 -7.20 20.00
N VAL A 119 7.94 -6.38 21.00
CA VAL A 119 8.93 -5.60 21.76
C VAL A 119 9.39 -6.45 22.95
N THR A 120 10.59 -7.04 22.84
CA THR A 120 11.15 -7.97 23.83
C THR A 120 11.92 -7.26 24.95
N ALA A 121 12.44 -6.06 24.68
CA ALA A 121 13.01 -5.17 25.68
C ALA A 121 12.58 -3.72 25.39
N TYR A 122 12.29 -2.95 26.43
CA TYR A 122 11.93 -1.54 26.31
C TYR A 122 12.49 -0.76 27.50
N THR A 123 13.07 0.41 27.22
CA THR A 123 13.58 1.34 28.23
C THR A 123 12.95 2.72 28.07
N SER A 124 12.88 3.25 26.84
CA SER A 124 12.28 4.56 26.56
C SER A 124 11.95 4.75 25.08
N GLY A 125 11.13 5.77 24.79
CA GLY A 125 10.86 6.27 23.44
C GLY A 125 9.55 5.77 22.86
N SER A 126 9.49 5.65 21.52
CA SER A 126 8.31 5.17 20.81
C SER A 126 8.70 4.29 19.63
N ILE A 127 8.07 3.12 19.55
CA ILE A 127 8.38 2.07 18.57
C ILE A 127 7.18 1.88 17.64
N THR A 128 7.36 2.16 16.35
CA THR A 128 6.39 1.81 15.31
C THR A 128 7.00 0.75 14.40
N MET A 129 6.28 -0.34 14.14
CA MET A 129 6.66 -1.36 13.16
C MET A 129 5.57 -1.47 12.10
N LYS A 130 5.98 -1.43 10.85
CA LYS A 130 5.15 -1.72 9.68
C LYS A 130 5.76 -2.87 8.89
N VAL A 131 4.94 -3.55 8.10
CA VAL A 131 5.39 -4.51 7.10
C VAL A 131 4.81 -4.10 5.75
N GLY A 132 5.63 -4.14 4.70
CA GLY A 132 5.17 -4.10 3.31
C GLY A 132 5.51 -5.40 2.60
N ASP A 133 4.68 -5.75 1.62
CA ASP A 133 4.77 -6.95 0.78
C ASP A 133 4.58 -6.63 -0.71
#